data_AF-A0AAW0DWB3-F1
#
_entry.id   AF-A0AAW0DWB3-F1
#
_cell.length_a   1.000
_cell.length_b   1.000
_cell.length_c   1.000
_cell.angle_alpha   90.00
_cell.angle_beta   90.00
_cell.angle_gamma   90.00
#
_symmetry.space_group_name_H-M   'P 1'
#
loop_
_entity.id
_entity.type
_entity.pdbx_description
1 polymer ?
#
loop_
_entity_poly.entity_id
_entity_poly.type
_entity_poly.pdbx_seq_one_letter_code
_entity_poly.pdbx_strand_id
1 'polypeptide(L)'
;MLIKIPCILYAMAAFQIAATPPNPPPSANEQLASTFVEVLLRQRSGLLLLKCVGWVIALLEVTVITVSHLPDWPWSREIMSALVLNGRTDCIYMSPLFVIGVILTLAGASIRYRCYCELGNLFTFEVSIRDDHKLVQTGLYSRVRHPGYLGVLLTVLGVFCWTACPGSWLRECGALDTTTGLFIVGLCGGLLIFISVGLLMRMSSEDKALEQHFGDDWVQWSIEVPYKLIPGVF
;
A
#
# COMPACT_ATOMS: atom_id res chain seq x y z
N MET A 1 -2.25 4.34 -25.16
CA MET A 1 -1.21 4.41 -24.11
C MET A 1 -1.32 5.64 -23.23
N LEU A 2 -1.63 6.83 -23.76
CA LEU A 2 -1.74 8.07 -22.95
C LEU A 2 -2.73 7.98 -21.77
N ILE A 3 -3.87 7.28 -21.92
CA ILE A 3 -4.83 7.07 -20.81
C ILE A 3 -4.23 6.32 -19.61
N LYS A 4 -3.12 5.60 -19.81
CA LYS A 4 -2.40 4.93 -18.72
C LYS A 4 -1.81 5.95 -17.73
N ILE A 5 -1.40 7.14 -18.20
CA ILE A 5 -0.81 8.20 -17.37
C ILE A 5 -1.75 8.64 -16.23
N PRO A 6 -2.99 9.09 -16.48
CA PRO A 6 -3.87 9.47 -15.38
C PRO A 6 -4.21 8.28 -14.46
N CYS A 7 -4.32 7.05 -14.97
CA CYS A 7 -4.52 5.87 -14.13
C CYS A 7 -3.35 5.65 -13.16
N ILE A 8 -2.11 5.75 -13.66
CA ILE A 8 -0.86 5.65 -12.88
C ILE A 8 -0.82 6.71 -11.78
N LEU A 9 -1.03 7.98 -12.16
CA LEU A 9 -0.97 9.10 -11.23
C LEU A 9 -2.07 9.01 -10.15
N TYR A 10 -3.28 8.63 -10.54
CA TYR A 10 -4.40 8.47 -9.61
C TYR A 10 -4.19 7.29 -8.66
N ALA A 11 -3.71 6.15 -9.16
CA ALA A 11 -3.35 5.00 -8.31
C ALA A 11 -2.25 5.36 -7.31
N MET A 12 -1.22 6.10 -7.73
CA MET A 12 -0.15 6.55 -6.81
C MET A 12 -0.60 7.59 -5.80
N ALA A 13 -1.47 8.53 -6.20
CA ALA A 13 -2.07 9.46 -5.26
C ALA A 13 -2.92 8.72 -4.22
N ALA A 14 -3.69 7.71 -4.64
CA ALA A 14 -4.48 6.88 -3.74
C ALA A 14 -3.58 6.06 -2.79
N PHE A 15 -2.50 5.45 -3.31
CA PHE A 15 -1.50 4.77 -2.48
C PHE A 15 -0.83 5.73 -1.49
N GLN A 16 -0.48 6.95 -1.92
CA GLN A 16 0.09 7.98 -1.04
C GLN A 16 -0.84 8.30 0.14
N ILE A 17 -2.13 8.50 -0.13
CA ILE A 17 -3.14 8.77 0.91
C ILE A 17 -3.25 7.55 1.84
N ALA A 18 -3.40 6.35 1.28
CA ALA A 18 -3.52 5.12 2.05
C ALA A 18 -2.25 4.81 2.87
N ALA A 19 -1.07 5.22 2.42
CA ALA A 19 0.21 4.99 3.11
C ALA A 19 0.64 6.16 4.00
N THR A 20 -0.22 7.17 4.20
CA THR A 20 0.07 8.31 5.08
C THR A 20 -0.91 8.29 6.25
N PRO A 21 -0.44 8.29 7.51
CA PRO A 21 -1.33 8.33 8.65
C PRO A 21 -2.07 9.68 8.69
N PRO A 22 -3.39 9.68 8.93
CA PRO A 22 -4.17 10.93 9.02
C PRO A 22 -3.87 11.72 10.30
N ASN A 23 -3.36 11.03 11.33
CA ASN A 23 -3.09 11.59 12.65
C ASN A 23 -1.60 11.45 13.02
N PRO A 24 -1.07 12.33 13.90
CA PRO A 24 0.26 12.15 14.48
C PRO A 24 0.36 10.83 15.26
N PRO A 25 1.58 10.30 15.46
CA PRO A 25 1.77 9.14 16.31
C PRO A 25 1.25 9.41 17.73
N PRO A 26 0.66 8.40 18.40
CA PRO A 26 0.20 8.51 19.78
C PRO A 26 1.37 8.79 20.73
N SER A 27 1.08 9.29 21.93
CA SER A 27 2.10 9.52 22.95
C SER A 27 2.74 8.20 23.41
N ALA A 28 3.92 8.26 24.04
CA ALA A 28 4.63 7.05 24.47
C ALA A 28 3.84 6.22 25.50
N ASN A 29 2.96 6.86 26.28
CA ASN A 29 2.17 6.21 27.33
C ASN A 29 0.93 5.49 26.78
N GLU A 30 0.42 5.90 25.62
CA GLU A 30 -0.75 5.30 24.95
C GLU A 30 -0.36 4.09 24.08
N GLN A 31 0.93 3.83 23.91
CA GLN A 31 1.44 2.78 23.06
C GLN A 31 1.63 1.49 23.84
N LEU A 32 1.23 0.38 23.21
CA LEU A 32 1.45 -0.95 23.78
C LEU A 32 2.93 -1.35 23.72
N ALA A 33 3.33 -2.24 24.63
CA ALA A 33 4.67 -2.81 24.66
C ALA A 33 5.03 -3.44 23.31
N SER A 34 6.06 -2.90 22.65
CA SER A 34 6.35 -3.22 21.26
C SER A 34 7.26 -4.43 21.10
N THR A 35 6.84 -5.39 20.30
CA THR A 35 7.71 -6.44 19.75
C THR A 35 8.76 -5.85 18.80
N PHE A 36 9.84 -6.60 18.50
CA PHE A 36 10.85 -6.17 17.52
C PHE A 36 10.23 -5.81 16.15
N VAL A 37 9.24 -6.60 15.71
CA VAL A 37 8.49 -6.35 14.47
C VAL A 37 7.73 -5.03 14.57
N GLU A 38 7.11 -4.71 15.71
CA GLU A 38 6.42 -3.44 15.90
C GLU A 38 7.37 -2.26 15.95
N VAL A 39 8.55 -2.40 16.56
CA VAL A 39 9.59 -1.36 16.51
C VAL A 39 9.99 -1.07 15.06
N LEU A 40 10.19 -2.13 14.26
CA LEU A 40 10.57 -1.99 12.86
C LEU A 40 9.44 -1.45 11.98
N LEU A 41 8.19 -1.86 12.20
CA LEU A 41 7.02 -1.31 11.50
C LEU A 41 6.74 0.14 11.90
N ARG A 42 7.00 0.49 13.15
CA ARG A 42 6.89 1.86 13.68
C ARG A 42 7.96 2.77 13.10
N GLN A 43 9.11 2.23 12.69
CA GLN A 43 10.05 2.96 11.85
C GLN A 43 9.40 3.23 10.49
N ARG A 44 8.84 4.44 10.34
CA ARG A 44 8.17 4.91 9.12
C ARG A 44 9.10 4.98 7.90
N SER A 45 10.40 4.75 8.09
CA SER A 45 11.42 4.72 7.04
C SER A 45 11.14 3.66 5.96
N GLY A 46 10.69 2.47 6.35
CA GLY A 46 10.34 1.41 5.38
C GLY A 46 9.17 1.81 4.48
N LEU A 47 8.13 2.40 5.06
CA LEU A 47 6.98 2.89 4.30
C LEU A 47 7.32 4.10 3.45
N LEU A 48 8.15 5.02 3.97
CA LEU A 48 8.67 6.16 3.20
C LEU A 48 9.47 5.68 1.99
N LEU A 49 10.35 4.69 2.17
CA LEU A 49 11.13 4.10 1.08
C LEU A 49 10.21 3.52 0.00
N LEU A 50 9.21 2.72 0.37
CA LEU A 50 8.25 2.15 -0.58
C LEU A 50 7.45 3.22 -1.33
N LYS A 51 7.07 4.33 -0.65
CA LYS A 51 6.44 5.48 -1.30
C LYS A 51 7.35 6.16 -2.31
N CYS A 52 8.60 6.43 -1.93
CA CYS A 52 9.59 7.03 -2.82
C CYS A 52 9.84 6.14 -4.05
N VAL A 53 10.08 4.85 -3.83
CA VAL A 53 10.29 3.87 -4.91
C VAL A 53 9.06 3.81 -5.83
N GLY A 54 7.86 3.72 -5.27
CA GLY A 54 6.62 3.71 -6.05
C GLY A 54 6.44 4.96 -6.91
N TRP A 55 6.67 6.15 -6.36
CA TRP A 55 6.61 7.40 -7.12
C TRP A 55 7.69 7.48 -8.20
N VAL A 56 8.91 7.03 -7.92
CA VAL A 56 9.98 6.97 -8.92
C VAL A 56 9.56 6.07 -10.08
N ILE A 57 9.10 4.84 -9.82
CA ILE A 57 8.62 3.92 -10.86
C ILE A 57 7.49 4.55 -11.68
N ALA A 58 6.51 5.17 -11.01
CA ALA A 58 5.38 5.80 -11.67
C ALA A 58 5.80 6.96 -12.59
N LEU A 59 6.68 7.84 -12.11
CA LEU A 59 7.17 8.98 -12.88
C LEU A 59 8.04 8.54 -14.06
N LEU A 60 8.86 7.51 -13.89
CA LEU A 60 9.65 6.94 -14.98
C LEU A 60 8.74 6.33 -16.06
N GLU A 61 7.70 5.59 -15.66
CA GLU A 61 6.73 5.04 -16.60
C GLU A 61 5.95 6.14 -17.35
N VAL A 62 5.49 7.17 -16.64
CA VAL A 62 4.82 8.34 -17.25
C VAL A 62 5.75 9.07 -18.22
N THR A 63 7.02 9.24 -17.84
CA THR A 63 8.03 9.90 -18.69
C THR A 63 8.23 9.11 -19.98
N VAL A 64 8.44 7.80 -19.89
CA VAL A 64 8.64 6.94 -21.07
C VAL A 64 7.41 6.93 -21.98
N ILE A 65 6.19 6.87 -21.41
CA ILE A 65 4.95 6.95 -22.20
C ILE A 65 4.83 8.32 -22.89
N THR A 66 5.22 9.41 -22.22
CA THR A 66 5.12 10.76 -22.79
C THR A 66 6.12 10.96 -23.92
N VAL A 67 7.38 10.60 -23.68
CA VAL A 67 8.48 10.76 -24.64
C VAL A 67 8.29 9.86 -25.87
N SER A 68 7.68 8.68 -25.73
CA SER A 68 7.34 7.82 -26.88
C SER A 68 6.33 8.44 -27.84
N HIS A 69 5.56 9.44 -27.41
CA HIS A 69 4.62 10.19 -28.26
C HIS A 69 5.23 11.50 -28.80
N LEU A 70 6.47 11.81 -28.46
CA LEU A 70 7.20 13.02 -28.88
C LEU A 70 8.55 12.64 -29.53
N PRO A 71 8.55 11.90 -30.66
CA PRO A 71 9.78 11.41 -31.29
C PRO A 71 10.65 12.54 -31.86
N ASP A 72 10.05 13.64 -32.31
CA ASP A 72 10.76 14.78 -32.90
C ASP A 72 11.40 15.69 -31.85
N TRP A 73 11.21 15.41 -30.56
CA TRP A 73 11.76 16.22 -29.48
C TRP A 73 13.27 15.95 -29.32
N PRO A 74 14.13 16.99 -29.26
CA PRO A 74 15.60 16.82 -29.31
C PRO A 74 16.18 15.90 -28.22
N TRP A 75 15.56 15.84 -27.05
CA TRP A 75 16.02 15.02 -25.93
C TRP A 75 15.35 13.63 -25.87
N SER A 76 14.46 13.30 -26.81
CA SER A 76 13.71 12.05 -26.80
C SER A 76 14.66 10.85 -26.79
N ARG A 77 15.64 10.79 -27.70
CA ARG A 77 16.61 9.70 -27.76
C ARG A 77 17.40 9.52 -26.46
N GLU A 78 17.91 10.62 -25.89
CA GLU A 78 18.74 10.58 -24.68
C GLU A 78 17.95 10.15 -23.44
N ILE A 79 16.70 10.60 -23.31
CA ILE A 79 15.83 10.17 -22.21
C ILE A 79 15.49 8.69 -22.37
N MET A 80 15.16 8.25 -23.58
CA MET A 80 14.79 6.85 -23.82
C MET A 80 15.97 5.91 -23.58
N SER A 81 17.20 6.25 -24.00
CA SER A 81 18.39 5.43 -23.75
C SER A 81 18.77 5.37 -22.27
N ALA A 82 18.52 6.44 -21.50
CA ALA A 82 18.76 6.45 -20.07
C ALA A 82 17.73 5.63 -19.28
N LEU A 83 16.46 5.66 -19.71
CA LEU A 83 15.34 5.04 -18.98
C LEU A 83 14.97 3.63 -19.46
N VAL A 84 15.45 3.24 -20.64
CA VAL A 84 15.24 1.91 -21.23
C VAL A 84 16.60 1.37 -21.62
N LEU A 85 17.18 0.53 -20.74
CA LEU A 85 18.56 0.08 -20.82
C LEU A 85 18.79 -0.85 -22.02
N ASN A 86 18.26 -2.07 -21.92
CA ASN A 86 18.25 -3.07 -23.00
C ASN A 86 16.80 -3.49 -23.34
N GLY A 87 15.84 -2.70 -22.86
CA GLY A 87 14.42 -2.98 -22.93
C GLY A 87 13.77 -2.58 -24.26
N ARG A 88 12.45 -2.79 -24.34
CA ARG A 88 11.65 -2.39 -25.51
C ARG A 88 10.50 -1.48 -25.11
N THR A 89 10.46 -0.31 -25.73
CA THR A 89 9.46 0.74 -25.50
C THR A 89 8.11 0.39 -26.09
N ASP A 90 8.14 -0.32 -27.22
CA ASP A 90 6.96 -0.76 -27.96
C ASP A 90 6.16 -1.82 -27.19
N CYS A 91 6.76 -2.38 -26.14
CA CYS A 91 6.15 -3.38 -25.27
C CYS A 91 5.45 -2.76 -24.05
N ILE A 92 5.46 -1.44 -23.86
CA ILE A 92 4.67 -0.80 -22.80
C ILE A 92 3.23 -0.71 -23.29
N TYR A 93 2.28 -1.24 -22.54
CA TYR A 93 0.85 -1.15 -22.87
C TYR A 93 -0.01 -1.31 -21.61
N MET A 94 -1.34 -1.22 -21.75
CA MET A 94 -2.26 -1.52 -20.66
C MET A 94 -2.66 -2.99 -20.73
N SER A 95 -2.00 -3.82 -19.93
CA SER A 95 -2.40 -5.21 -19.76
C SER A 95 -3.67 -5.33 -18.91
N PRO A 96 -4.42 -6.44 -18.99
CA PRO A 96 -5.53 -6.68 -18.07
C PRO A 96 -5.09 -6.65 -16.60
N LEU A 97 -3.88 -7.16 -16.31
CA LEU A 97 -3.31 -7.14 -14.96
C LEU A 97 -2.99 -5.72 -14.48
N PHE A 98 -2.59 -4.81 -15.38
CA PHE A 98 -2.47 -3.39 -15.04
C PHE A 98 -3.81 -2.81 -14.57
N VAL A 99 -4.90 -3.07 -15.31
CA VAL A 99 -6.24 -2.57 -14.96
C VAL A 99 -6.71 -3.13 -13.63
N ILE A 100 -6.52 -4.44 -13.41
CA ILE A 100 -6.81 -5.09 -12.12
C ILE A 100 -5.98 -4.45 -11.00
N GLY A 101 -4.68 -4.22 -11.23
CA GLY A 101 -3.78 -3.58 -10.28
C GLY A 101 -4.28 -2.20 -9.87
N VAL A 102 -4.62 -1.34 -10.83
CA VAL A 102 -5.19 -0.01 -10.58
C VAL A 102 -6.50 -0.12 -9.79
N ILE A 103 -7.43 -0.98 -10.19
CA ILE A 103 -8.71 -1.16 -9.48
C ILE A 103 -8.48 -1.60 -8.03
N LEU A 104 -7.60 -2.57 -7.80
CA LEU A 104 -7.25 -3.04 -6.46
C LEU A 104 -6.62 -1.92 -5.62
N THR A 105 -5.73 -1.13 -6.20
CA THR A 105 -5.12 0.03 -5.54
C THR A 105 -6.17 1.03 -5.10
N LEU A 106 -7.08 1.40 -6.00
CA LEU A 106 -8.13 2.38 -5.70
C LEU A 106 -9.16 1.84 -4.70
N ALA A 107 -9.57 0.58 -4.83
CA ALA A 107 -10.50 -0.05 -3.91
C ALA A 107 -9.90 -0.16 -2.49
N GLY A 108 -8.66 -0.64 -2.38
CA GLY A 108 -7.94 -0.74 -1.12
C GLY A 108 -7.75 0.63 -0.45
N ALA A 109 -7.34 1.64 -1.22
CA ALA A 109 -7.17 2.99 -0.73
C ALA A 109 -8.50 3.61 -0.28
N SER A 110 -9.60 3.35 -0.99
CA SER A 110 -10.93 3.83 -0.63
C SER A 110 -11.44 3.20 0.66
N ILE A 111 -11.24 1.89 0.84
CA ILE A 111 -11.54 1.18 2.09
C ILE A 111 -10.75 1.82 3.24
N ARG A 112 -9.44 2.00 3.04
CA ARG A 112 -8.57 2.55 4.09
C ARG A 112 -8.93 4.00 4.42
N TYR A 113 -9.24 4.81 3.41
CA TYR A 113 -9.70 6.18 3.59
C TYR A 113 -11.02 6.25 4.37
N ARG A 114 -11.97 5.35 4.09
CA ARG A 114 -13.20 5.24 4.90
C ARG A 114 -12.91 4.89 6.36
N CYS A 115 -11.93 4.02 6.61
CA CYS A 115 -11.50 3.73 7.98
C CYS A 115 -10.92 4.98 8.67
N TYR A 116 -10.20 5.85 7.94
CA TYR A 116 -9.73 7.12 8.48
C TYR A 116 -10.89 8.03 8.88
N CYS A 117 -11.93 8.10 8.05
CA CYS A 117 -13.13 8.89 8.35
C CYS A 117 -13.94 8.32 9.52
N GLU A 118 -14.10 6.99 9.59
CA GLU A 118 -14.89 6.32 10.62
C GLU A 118 -14.23 6.36 12.00
N LEU A 119 -12.91 6.09 12.08
CA LEU A 119 -12.16 6.16 13.34
C LEU A 119 -11.76 7.60 13.72
N GLY A 120 -11.65 8.50 12.74
CA GLY A 120 -11.24 9.89 12.96
C GLY A 120 -9.91 9.98 13.72
N ASN A 121 -9.93 10.66 14.86
CA ASN A 121 -8.75 10.83 15.71
C ASN A 121 -8.21 9.51 16.28
N LEU A 122 -9.02 8.45 16.38
CA LEU A 122 -8.60 7.15 16.91
C LEU A 122 -7.70 6.38 15.93
N PHE A 123 -7.67 6.75 14.64
CA PHE A 123 -6.85 6.05 13.66
C PHE A 123 -5.36 6.38 13.84
N THR A 124 -4.55 5.42 14.26
CA THR A 124 -3.08 5.51 14.31
C THR A 124 -2.43 4.33 13.60
N PHE A 125 -1.21 4.50 13.10
CA PHE A 125 -0.45 3.38 12.51
C PHE A 125 0.18 2.51 13.60
N GLU A 126 0.38 3.06 14.79
CA GLU A 126 0.85 2.39 16.00
C GLU A 126 -0.36 1.83 16.78
N VAL A 127 -0.26 0.63 17.39
CA VAL A 127 -1.40 0.11 18.17
C VAL A 127 -1.41 0.96 19.44
N SER A 128 -2.49 1.69 19.65
CA SER A 128 -2.62 2.55 20.81
C SER A 128 -4.02 2.52 21.36
N ILE A 129 -4.08 2.61 22.68
CA ILE A 129 -5.31 2.80 23.42
C ILE A 129 -5.21 4.21 24.00
N ARG A 130 -6.12 5.08 23.56
CA ARG A 130 -6.17 6.47 24.01
C ARG A 130 -7.00 6.56 25.29
N ASP A 131 -6.80 7.62 26.06
CA ASP A 131 -7.57 7.81 27.29
C ASP A 131 -9.10 7.93 27.04
N ASP A 132 -9.49 8.40 25.85
CA ASP A 132 -10.88 8.53 25.38
C ASP A 132 -11.26 7.49 24.32
N HIS A 133 -10.53 6.36 24.22
CA HIS A 133 -10.74 5.37 23.17
C HIS A 133 -12.15 4.77 23.24
N LYS A 134 -12.84 4.77 22.10
CA LYS A 134 -14.17 4.17 21.96
C LYS A 134 -14.11 3.03 20.96
N LEU A 135 -14.79 1.93 21.27
CA LEU A 135 -14.95 0.83 20.34
C LEU A 135 -15.90 1.26 19.20
N VAL A 136 -15.36 1.49 18.01
CA VAL A 136 -16.15 1.85 16.83
C VAL A 136 -16.71 0.60 16.18
N GLN A 137 -18.04 0.50 16.13
CA GLN A 137 -18.77 -0.67 15.62
C GLN A 137 -19.64 -0.35 14.40
N THR A 138 -19.50 0.85 13.82
CA THR A 138 -20.31 1.32 12.69
C THR A 138 -19.56 1.16 11.35
N GLY A 139 -20.26 1.37 10.24
CA GLY A 139 -19.62 1.44 8.93
C GLY A 139 -18.98 0.13 8.47
N LEU A 140 -17.68 0.14 8.21
CA LEU A 140 -16.93 -1.07 7.84
C LEU A 140 -16.65 -1.98 9.04
N TYR A 141 -16.55 -1.39 10.24
CA TYR A 141 -16.29 -2.11 11.50
C TYR A 141 -17.49 -2.94 11.99
N SER A 142 -18.68 -2.75 11.41
CA SER A 142 -19.83 -3.63 11.67
C SER A 142 -19.78 -4.95 10.88
N ARG A 143 -18.82 -5.11 9.97
CA ARG A 143 -18.73 -6.29 9.08
C ARG A 143 -17.44 -7.08 9.26
N VAL A 144 -16.33 -6.38 9.50
CA VAL A 144 -15.02 -6.98 9.75
C VAL A 144 -14.29 -6.16 10.80
N ARG A 145 -13.45 -6.82 11.60
CA ARG A 145 -12.75 -6.17 12.72
C ARG A 145 -11.61 -5.25 12.27
N HIS A 146 -10.94 -5.59 11.16
CA HIS A 146 -9.70 -4.97 10.70
C HIS A 146 -9.77 -4.43 9.25
N PRO A 147 -10.81 -3.63 8.87
CA PRO A 147 -10.99 -3.19 7.48
C PRO A 147 -9.83 -2.31 6.97
N GLY A 148 -9.17 -1.55 7.87
CA GLY A 148 -8.00 -0.75 7.52
C GLY A 148 -6.79 -1.58 7.08
N TYR A 149 -6.62 -2.76 7.67
CA TYR A 149 -5.58 -3.72 7.27
C TYR A 149 -5.88 -4.36 5.92
N LEU A 150 -7.15 -4.70 5.65
CA LEU A 150 -7.57 -5.14 4.32
C LEU A 150 -7.28 -4.06 3.27
N GLY A 151 -7.63 -2.80 3.57
CA GLY A 151 -7.41 -1.67 2.67
C GLY A 151 -5.94 -1.52 2.27
N VAL A 152 -5.00 -1.57 3.22
CA VAL A 152 -3.57 -1.48 2.88
C VAL A 152 -3.06 -2.67 2.09
N LEU A 153 -3.47 -3.91 2.44
CA LEU A 153 -3.03 -5.11 1.75
C LEU A 153 -3.50 -5.11 0.28
N LEU A 154 -4.75 -4.73 0.02
CA LEU A 154 -5.27 -4.57 -1.34
C LEU A 154 -4.54 -3.46 -2.09
N THR A 155 -4.23 -2.35 -1.42
CA THR A 155 -3.53 -1.23 -2.06
C THR A 155 -2.13 -1.66 -2.52
N VAL A 156 -1.39 -2.33 -1.63
CA VAL A 156 -0.06 -2.88 -1.87
C VAL A 156 -0.08 -3.93 -2.98
N LEU A 157 -1.02 -4.86 -2.92
CA LEU A 157 -1.19 -5.90 -3.94
C LEU A 157 -1.46 -5.28 -5.32
N GLY A 158 -2.32 -4.26 -5.39
CA GLY A 158 -2.62 -3.57 -6.64
C GLY A 158 -1.41 -2.88 -7.27
N VAL A 159 -0.59 -2.18 -6.44
CA VAL A 159 0.65 -1.55 -6.91
C VAL A 159 1.65 -2.60 -7.39
N PHE A 160 1.76 -3.73 -6.68
CA PHE A 160 2.59 -4.84 -7.13
C PHE A 160 2.10 -5.41 -8.47
N CYS A 161 0.79 -5.67 -8.62
CA CYS A 161 0.22 -6.16 -9.87
C CYS A 161 0.48 -5.21 -11.05
N TRP A 162 0.31 -3.90 -10.87
CA TRP A 162 0.66 -2.93 -11.91
C TRP A 162 2.16 -2.95 -12.21
N THR A 163 3.02 -2.81 -11.20
CA THR A 163 4.47 -2.69 -11.44
C THR A 163 5.10 -3.97 -12.00
N ALA A 164 4.56 -5.15 -11.68
CA ALA A 164 5.09 -6.44 -12.12
C ALA A 164 4.43 -6.98 -13.41
N CYS A 165 3.38 -6.35 -13.94
CA CYS A 165 2.68 -6.88 -15.12
C CYS A 165 3.49 -6.71 -16.42
N PRO A 166 3.24 -7.56 -17.44
CA PRO A 166 3.67 -7.29 -18.80
C PRO A 166 3.22 -5.91 -19.27
N GLY A 167 4.12 -5.19 -19.91
CA GLY A 167 3.90 -3.82 -20.38
C GLY A 167 3.95 -2.74 -19.32
N SER A 168 4.41 -3.03 -18.10
CA SER A 168 4.88 -2.00 -17.16
C SER A 168 6.30 -1.57 -17.49
N TRP A 169 6.66 -0.32 -17.18
CA TRP A 169 8.05 0.14 -17.40
C TRP A 169 9.08 -0.72 -16.65
N LEU A 170 8.80 -1.07 -15.39
CA LEU A 170 9.72 -1.87 -14.57
C LEU A 170 10.02 -3.25 -15.18
N ARG A 171 9.03 -3.85 -15.86
CA ARG A 171 9.20 -5.13 -16.54
C ARG A 171 9.92 -5.01 -17.87
N GLU A 172 9.63 -3.96 -18.63
CA GLU A 172 10.07 -3.81 -20.02
C GLU A 172 11.36 -2.98 -20.19
N CYS A 173 11.83 -2.26 -19.17
CA CYS A 173 13.00 -1.36 -19.28
C CYS A 173 14.36 -2.10 -19.33
N GLY A 174 14.37 -3.40 -19.09
CA GLY A 174 15.58 -4.23 -19.06
C GLY A 174 16.37 -4.16 -17.74
N ALA A 175 15.88 -3.43 -16.73
CA ALA A 175 16.54 -3.39 -15.42
C ALA A 175 16.58 -4.77 -14.74
N LEU A 176 15.53 -5.58 -14.92
CA LEU A 176 15.43 -6.94 -14.36
C LEU A 176 16.41 -7.94 -14.99
N ASP A 177 16.97 -7.62 -16.16
CA ASP A 177 18.00 -8.45 -16.82
C ASP A 177 19.39 -8.22 -16.19
N THR A 178 19.52 -7.19 -15.35
CA THR A 178 20.74 -6.89 -14.62
C THR A 178 20.69 -7.47 -13.20
N THR A 179 21.82 -7.97 -12.70
CA THR A 179 21.94 -8.46 -11.32
C THR A 179 21.54 -7.39 -10.30
N THR A 180 21.93 -6.14 -10.55
CA THR A 180 21.62 -5.00 -9.68
C THR A 180 20.12 -4.70 -9.64
N GLY A 181 19.44 -4.68 -10.79
CA GLY A 181 18.00 -4.44 -10.83
C GLY A 181 17.22 -5.56 -10.17
N LEU A 182 17.62 -6.82 -10.39
CA LEU A 182 17.02 -7.96 -9.70
C LEU A 182 17.20 -7.86 -8.18
N PHE A 183 18.39 -7.47 -7.70
CA PHE A 183 18.66 -7.28 -6.28
C PHE A 183 17.79 -6.16 -5.67
N ILE A 184 17.69 -5.01 -6.33
CA ILE A 184 16.87 -3.88 -5.85
C ILE A 184 15.38 -4.26 -5.78
N VAL A 185 14.86 -4.90 -6.83
CA VAL A 185 13.46 -5.35 -6.85
C VAL A 185 13.22 -6.44 -5.81
N GLY A 186 14.15 -7.37 -5.64
CA GLY A 186 14.11 -8.39 -4.59
C GLY A 186 14.10 -7.78 -3.19
N LEU A 187 14.93 -6.77 -2.93
CA LEU A 187 14.97 -6.05 -1.65
C LEU A 187 13.65 -5.30 -1.38
N CYS A 188 13.13 -4.58 -2.38
CA CYS A 188 11.86 -3.86 -2.24
C CYS A 188 10.69 -4.83 -2.05
N GLY A 189 10.66 -5.93 -2.81
CA GLY A 189 9.66 -6.99 -2.68
C GLY A 189 9.74 -7.70 -1.33
N GLY A 190 10.94 -7.99 -0.84
CA GLY A 190 11.17 -8.56 0.48
C GLY A 190 10.67 -7.64 1.61
N LEU A 191 10.97 -6.34 1.51
CA LEU A 191 10.45 -5.34 2.45
C LEU A 191 8.92 -5.26 2.41
N LEU A 192 8.33 -5.30 1.22
CA LEU A 192 6.87 -5.29 1.03
C LEU A 192 6.19 -6.49 1.68
N ILE A 193 6.75 -7.69 1.46
CA ILE A 193 6.28 -8.93 2.07
C ILE A 193 6.43 -8.86 3.58
N PHE A 194 7.60 -8.43 4.07
CA PHE A 194 7.87 -8.27 5.50
C PHE A 194 6.84 -7.37 6.18
N ILE A 195 6.57 -6.19 5.59
CA ILE A 195 5.56 -5.25 6.12
C ILE A 195 4.16 -5.89 6.11
N SER A 196 3.79 -6.55 5.00
CA SER A 196 2.47 -7.17 4.85
C SER A 196 2.24 -8.29 5.87
N VAL A 197 3.23 -9.16 6.08
CA VAL A 197 3.18 -10.22 7.11
C VAL A 197 3.16 -9.62 8.51
N GLY A 198 3.99 -8.60 8.77
CA GLY A 198 4.00 -7.90 10.05
C GLY A 198 2.65 -7.29 10.41
N LEU A 199 1.96 -6.68 9.44
CA LEU A 199 0.60 -6.16 9.59
C LEU A 199 -0.41 -7.27 9.92
N LEU A 200 -0.31 -8.43 9.26
CA LEU A 200 -1.21 -9.56 9.52
C LEU A 200 -1.03 -10.14 10.93
N MET A 201 0.23 -10.31 11.36
CA MET A 201 0.53 -10.81 12.71
C MET A 201 0.03 -9.85 13.80
N ARG A 202 0.10 -8.55 13.52
CA ARG A 202 -0.24 -7.48 14.45
C ARG A 202 -1.74 -7.42 14.79
N MET A 203 -2.63 -7.83 13.90
CA MET A 203 -4.08 -7.85 14.15
C MET A 203 -4.45 -8.66 15.41
N SER A 204 -3.73 -9.76 15.67
CA SER A 204 -4.03 -10.60 16.84
C SER A 204 -3.56 -9.97 18.15
N SER A 205 -2.49 -9.18 18.12
CA SER A 205 -2.04 -8.40 19.27
C SER A 205 -3.00 -7.24 19.55
N GLU A 206 -3.49 -6.59 18.48
CA GLU A 206 -4.48 -5.51 18.57
C GLU A 206 -5.82 -6.02 19.13
N ASP A 207 -6.33 -7.15 18.63
CA ASP A 207 -7.53 -7.82 19.18
C ASP A 207 -7.40 -8.05 20.69
N LYS A 208 -6.27 -8.62 21.14
CA LYS A 208 -6.02 -8.89 22.58
C LYS A 208 -5.99 -7.62 23.41
N ALA A 209 -5.40 -6.55 22.87
CA ALA A 209 -5.33 -5.28 23.58
C ALA A 209 -6.70 -4.61 23.70
N LEU A 210 -7.50 -4.68 22.63
CA LEU A 210 -8.89 -4.20 22.64
C LEU A 210 -9.75 -5.02 23.61
N GLU A 211 -9.60 -6.35 23.63
CA GLU A 211 -10.27 -7.24 24.59
C GLU A 211 -9.91 -6.89 26.04
N GLN A 212 -8.62 -6.68 26.33
CA GLN A 212 -8.16 -6.31 27.68
C GLN A 212 -8.70 -4.96 28.14
N HIS A 213 -8.90 -4.02 27.22
CA HIS A 213 -9.35 -2.67 27.57
C HIS A 213 -10.87 -2.53 27.65
N PHE A 214 -11.59 -3.12 26.69
CA PHE A 214 -13.05 -3.01 26.59
C PHE A 214 -13.80 -4.18 27.23
N GLY A 215 -13.13 -5.29 27.56
CA GLY A 215 -13.74 -6.43 28.23
C GLY A 215 -14.95 -6.99 27.47
N ASP A 216 -16.08 -7.09 28.18
CA ASP A 216 -17.31 -7.71 27.69
C ASP A 216 -17.87 -7.01 26.43
N ASP A 217 -17.70 -5.69 26.30
CA ASP A 217 -18.16 -4.94 25.12
C ASP A 217 -17.44 -5.40 23.84
N TRP A 218 -16.14 -5.69 23.95
CA TRP A 218 -15.36 -6.23 22.83
C TRP A 218 -15.72 -7.69 22.54
N VAL A 219 -15.92 -8.49 23.58
CA VAL A 219 -16.32 -9.90 23.43
C VAL A 219 -17.64 -9.99 22.68
N GLN A 220 -18.66 -9.23 23.11
CA GLN A 220 -19.97 -9.19 22.46
C GLN A 220 -19.87 -8.76 20.99
N TRP A 221 -19.15 -7.68 20.71
CA TRP A 221 -18.95 -7.20 19.35
C TRP A 221 -18.17 -8.20 18.47
N SER A 222 -17.16 -8.87 19.02
CA SER A 222 -16.35 -9.84 18.28
C SER A 222 -17.13 -11.10 17.87
N ILE A 223 -18.18 -11.44 18.62
CA ILE A 223 -19.11 -12.53 18.28
C ILE A 223 -20.02 -12.10 17.13
N GLU A 224 -20.53 -10.86 17.15
CA GLU A 224 -21.35 -10.30 16.08
C GLU A 224 -20.55 -10.06 14.80
N VAL A 225 -19.25 -9.74 14.93
CA VAL A 225 -18.32 -9.47 13.85
C VAL A 225 -17.15 -10.47 13.89
N PRO A 226 -17.38 -11.75 13.52
CA PRO A 226 -16.39 -12.80 13.72
C PRO A 226 -15.15 -12.65 12.83
N TYR A 227 -15.32 -12.04 11.64
CA TYR A 227 -14.30 -11.95 10.61
C TYR A 227 -13.30 -10.82 10.87
N LYS A 228 -12.01 -11.10 10.73
CA LYS A 228 -10.93 -10.13 10.85
C LYS A 228 -10.82 -9.26 9.61
N LEU A 229 -10.75 -9.86 8.42
CA LEU A 229 -10.44 -9.17 7.16
C LEU A 229 -11.50 -9.37 6.08
N ILE A 230 -11.91 -10.62 5.83
CA ILE A 230 -12.76 -10.98 4.70
C ILE A 230 -14.03 -11.65 5.23
N PRO A 231 -15.21 -11.03 5.01
CA PRO A 231 -16.47 -11.63 5.42
C PRO A 231 -16.62 -13.05 4.86
N GLY A 232 -16.95 -14.00 5.72
CA GLY A 232 -17.16 -15.40 5.35
C GLY A 232 -15.89 -16.25 5.21
N VAL A 233 -14.69 -15.68 5.37
CA VAL A 233 -13.42 -16.40 5.19
C VAL A 233 -12.52 -16.31 6.41
N PHE A 234 -12.13 -15.08 6.80
CA PHE A 234 -11.12 -14.85 7.83
C PHE A 234 -11.33 -13.54 8.54
#